data_AF-C1B838-F1
#
_entry.id   AF-C1B838-F1
#
_cell.length_a   1.000
_cell.length_b   1.000
_cell.length_c   1.000
_cell.angle_alpha   90.00
_cell.angle_beta   90.00
_cell.angle_gamma   90.00
#
_symmetry.space_group_name_H-M   'P 1'
#
loop_
_entity.id
_entity.type
_entity.pdbx_description
1 polymer ?
#
loop_
_entity_poly.entity_id
_entity_poly.type
_entity_poly.pdbx_seq_one_letter_code
_entity_poly.pdbx_strand_id
1 'polypeptide(L)'
;MTQWFNVEADYHQFNLAAPEADTTAFQELGSVFDTGPAFATFHTGIACGPVTVGIDVLQSPPQWSNSAEWDNVDEALLPASTALRGITNSGVVQEAFG
;
A
#
# COMPACT_ATOMS: atom_id res chain seq x y z
N MET A 1 4.95 -15.89 1.96
CA MET A 1 6.36 -15.43 2.03
C MET A 1 6.31 -13.93 1.92
N THR A 2 6.94 -13.23 2.85
CA THR A 2 6.92 -11.77 2.87
C THR A 2 7.85 -11.23 1.80
N GLN A 3 7.31 -10.36 0.94
CA GLN A 3 8.08 -9.57 -0.01
C GLN A 3 8.38 -8.21 0.60
N TRP A 4 9.63 -7.78 0.52
CA TRP A 4 10.09 -6.52 1.11
C TRP A 4 10.51 -5.54 0.02
N PHE A 5 10.18 -4.28 0.21
CA PHE A 5 10.65 -3.19 -0.64
C PHE A 5 10.82 -1.90 0.17
N ASN A 6 11.55 -0.95 -0.41
CA ASN A 6 11.68 0.39 0.14
C ASN A 6 10.92 1.38 -0.74
N VAL A 7 10.32 2.38 -0.11
CA VAL A 7 9.63 3.47 -0.78
C VAL A 7 9.87 4.77 -0.03
N GLU A 8 10.01 5.87 -0.77
CA GLU A 8 10.03 7.18 -0.16
C GLU A 8 8.58 7.60 0.16
N ALA A 9 8.28 7.76 1.45
CA ALA A 9 7.03 8.32 1.90
C ALA A 9 7.14 9.85 1.92
N ASP A 10 6.29 10.50 1.14
CA ASP A 10 6.19 11.96 1.06
C ASP A 10 4.80 12.38 1.51
N TYR A 11 4.70 13.48 2.26
CA TYR A 11 3.44 13.93 2.85
C TYR A 11 2.73 12.84 3.68
N HIS A 12 3.50 12.04 4.42
CA HIS A 12 3.00 10.94 5.26
C HIS A 12 2.27 9.84 4.49
N GLN A 13 2.56 9.68 3.20
CA GLN A 13 1.93 8.66 2.37
C GLN A 13 2.86 8.09 1.29
N PHE A 14 2.52 6.89 0.84
CA PHE A 14 3.07 6.24 -0.34
C PHE A 14 1.98 5.43 -1.03
N ASN A 15 2.23 4.97 -2.25
CA ASN A 15 1.25 4.23 -3.03
C ASN A 15 1.71 2.80 -3.31
N LEU A 16 0.77 1.87 -3.31
CA LEU A 16 0.87 0.58 -3.96
C LEU A 16 -0.06 0.60 -5.17
N ALA A 17 0.49 0.66 -6.37
CA ALA A 17 -0.31 0.94 -7.56
C ALA A 17 0.20 0.22 -8.81
N ALA A 18 -0.68 -0.03 -9.76
CA ALA A 18 -0.24 -0.31 -11.13
C ALA A 18 0.53 0.92 -11.67
N PRO A 19 1.62 0.75 -12.42
CA PRO A 19 2.43 1.88 -12.92
C PRO A 19 1.65 2.93 -13.71
N GLU A 20 0.53 2.53 -14.33
CA GLU A 20 -0.36 3.35 -15.14
C GLU A 20 -1.58 3.92 -14.38
N ALA A 21 -1.74 3.60 -13.09
CA ALA A 21 -2.90 4.03 -12.31
C ALA A 21 -2.89 5.54 -12.05
N ASP A 22 -4.07 6.16 -12.11
CA ASP A 22 -4.28 7.52 -11.61
C ASP A 22 -4.49 7.47 -10.09
N THR A 23 -3.41 7.67 -9.33
CA THR A 23 -3.42 7.64 -7.86
C THR A 23 -4.14 8.83 -7.21
N THR A 24 -4.80 9.69 -8.00
CA THR A 24 -5.65 10.78 -7.49
C THR A 24 -7.14 10.44 -7.56
N ALA A 25 -7.50 9.36 -8.25
CA ALA A 25 -8.89 8.93 -8.47
C ALA A 25 -9.42 8.05 -7.33
N PHE A 26 -9.44 8.59 -6.10
CA PHE A 26 -9.91 7.88 -4.90
C PHE A 26 -11.40 7.48 -5.01
N GLN A 27 -11.73 6.29 -4.52
CA GLN A 27 -13.09 5.74 -4.44
C GLN A 27 -13.50 5.42 -3.02
N GLU A 28 -12.56 4.97 -2.19
CA GLU A 28 -12.79 4.65 -0.78
C GLU A 28 -11.69 5.30 0.06
N LEU A 29 -12.10 5.93 1.17
CA LEU A 29 -11.19 6.59 2.09
C LEU A 29 -11.16 5.83 3.41
N GLY A 30 -9.96 5.59 3.94
CA GLY A 30 -9.72 4.78 5.13
C GLY A 30 -8.85 5.49 6.16
N SER A 31 -8.64 4.81 7.27
CA SER A 31 -7.77 5.26 8.35
C SER A 31 -6.30 4.91 8.09
N VAL A 32 -6.05 3.73 7.53
CA VAL A 32 -4.73 3.16 7.20
C VAL A 32 -4.41 3.39 5.73
N PHE A 33 -5.38 3.26 4.84
CA PHE A 33 -5.18 3.51 3.42
C PHE A 33 -6.45 3.96 2.71
N ASP A 34 -6.27 4.73 1.65
CA ASP A 34 -7.30 5.06 0.68
C ASP A 34 -7.14 4.16 -0.55
N THR A 35 -8.23 3.90 -1.28
CA THR A 35 -8.17 3.09 -2.52
C THR A 35 -8.87 3.73 -3.69
N GLY A 36 -8.42 3.36 -4.89
CA GLY A 36 -9.08 3.64 -6.15
C GLY A 36 -8.71 2.60 -7.20
N PRO A 37 -9.02 2.82 -8.49
CA PRO A 37 -8.79 1.84 -9.54
C PRO A 37 -7.31 1.45 -9.65
N ALA A 38 -6.98 0.20 -9.29
CA ALA A 38 -5.64 -0.36 -9.35
C ALA A 38 -4.57 0.38 -8.49
N PHE A 39 -4.99 1.09 -7.43
CA PHE A 39 -4.06 1.59 -6.42
C PHE A 39 -4.64 1.61 -4.99
N ALA A 40 -3.74 1.58 -4.02
CA ALA A 40 -3.98 1.95 -2.63
C ALA A 40 -2.92 2.95 -2.16
N THR A 41 -3.34 4.01 -1.48
CA THR A 41 -2.47 5.03 -0.87
C THR A 41 -2.41 4.77 0.63
N PHE A 42 -1.25 4.44 1.15
CA PHE A 42 -1.04 4.09 2.55
C PHE A 42 -0.62 5.30 3.37
N HIS A 43 -1.27 5.51 4.51
CA HIS A 43 -0.93 6.53 5.48
C HIS A 43 0.11 6.00 6.47
N THR A 44 1.23 6.69 6.59
CA THR A 44 2.30 6.33 7.53
C THR A 44 2.13 6.99 8.91
N GLY A 45 1.03 7.74 9.09
CA GLY A 45 0.77 8.59 10.25
C GLY A 45 1.66 9.84 10.23
N ILE A 46 2.92 9.69 10.62
CA ILE A 46 3.88 10.81 10.73
C ILE A 46 5.19 10.58 9.98
N ALA A 47 5.44 9.39 9.43
CA ALA A 47 6.72 9.10 8.81
C ALA A 47 6.86 9.80 7.45
N CYS A 48 8.00 10.45 7.22
CA CYS A 48 8.44 10.94 5.91
C CYS A 48 9.85 10.44 5.67
N GLY A 49 10.19 10.21 4.40
CA GLY A 49 11.47 9.65 3.99
C GLY A 49 11.40 8.15 3.69
N PRO A 50 12.54 7.43 3.78
CA PRO A 50 12.59 6.01 3.44
C PRO A 50 11.77 5.16 4.40
N VAL A 51 10.86 4.36 3.85
CA VAL A 51 10.04 3.38 4.58
C VAL A 51 10.27 1.99 3.99
N THR A 52 10.45 0.99 4.87
CA THR A 52 10.50 -0.42 4.49
C THR A 52 9.12 -1.04 4.66
N VAL A 53 8.61 -1.63 3.59
CA VAL A 53 7.27 -2.22 3.54
C VAL A 53 7.40 -3.72 3.31
N GLY A 54 6.66 -4.50 4.11
CA GLY A 54 6.51 -5.94 3.96
C GLY A 54 5.11 -6.29 3.46
N ILE A 55 5.02 -7.11 2.42
CA ILE A 55 3.76 -7.60 1.87
C ILE A 55 3.72 -9.12 1.95
N ASP A 56 2.70 -9.64 2.61
CA ASP A 56 2.39 -11.06 2.59
C ASP A 56 1.26 -11.36 1.60
N VAL A 57 1.60 -12.09 0.54
CA VAL A 57 0.60 -12.62 -0.40
C VAL A 57 0.11 -13.96 0.13
N LEU A 58 -1.17 -14.01 0.52
CA LEU A 58 -1.80 -15.17 1.13
C LEU A 58 -2.81 -15.82 0.16
N GLN A 59 -2.94 -17.15 0.22
CA GLN A 59 -3.93 -17.91 -0.56
C GLN A 59 -5.31 -17.97 0.11
N SER A 60 -5.38 -17.51 1.36
CA SER A 60 -6.59 -17.41 2.18
C SER A 60 -6.46 -16.20 3.09
N PRO A 61 -7.58 -15.64 3.60
CA PRO A 61 -7.54 -14.56 4.57
C PRO A 61 -6.60 -14.88 5.76
N PRO A 62 -5.87 -13.88 6.29
CA PRO A 62 -4.98 -14.09 7.42
C PRO A 62 -5.77 -14.54 8.65
N GLN A 63 -5.20 -15.43 9.46
CA GLN A 63 -5.72 -15.71 10.79
C GLN A 63 -5.26 -14.61 11.74
N TRP A 64 -6.19 -13.81 12.25
CA TRP A 64 -5.89 -12.65 13.11
C TRP A 64 -5.53 -13.02 14.55
N SER A 65 -4.65 -13.99 14.79
CA SER A 65 -4.29 -14.41 16.15
C SER A 65 -3.56 -13.32 16.95
N ASN A 66 -3.01 -12.30 16.27
CA ASN A 66 -2.20 -11.23 16.87
C ASN A 66 -2.82 -9.82 16.67
N SER A 67 -4.10 -9.69 16.32
CA SER A 67 -4.73 -8.38 16.05
C SER A 67 -4.77 -7.44 17.27
N ALA A 68 -4.54 -7.97 18.48
CA ALA A 68 -4.43 -7.15 19.69
C ALA A 68 -3.22 -6.18 19.68
N GLU A 69 -2.25 -6.38 18.79
CA GLU A 69 -1.07 -5.50 18.62
C GLU A 69 -1.28 -4.39 17.57
N TRP A 70 -2.39 -4.42 16.83
CA TRP A 70 -2.65 -3.50 15.73
C TRP A 70 -3.52 -2.34 16.22
N ASP A 71 -3.02 -1.11 16.12
CA ASP A 71 -3.78 0.08 16.50
C ASP A 71 -4.97 0.34 15.54
N ASN A 72 -4.77 0.10 14.24
CA ASN A 72 -5.79 0.29 13.21
C ASN A 72 -5.70 -0.82 12.15
N VAL A 73 -6.85 -1.17 11.58
CA VAL A 73 -6.98 -2.17 10.51
C VAL A 73 -8.04 -1.67 9.51
N ASP A 74 -7.66 -1.61 8.24
CA ASP A 74 -8.59 -1.37 7.13
C ASP A 74 -8.58 -2.58 6.18
N GLU A 75 -9.72 -2.81 5.52
CA GLU A 75 -9.90 -3.83 4.50
C GLU A 75 -10.62 -3.21 3.30
N ALA A 76 -10.10 -3.46 2.09
CA ALA A 76 -10.74 -3.04 0.85
C ALA A 76 -10.51 -4.06 -0.26
N LEU A 77 -11.39 -4.02 -1.27
CA LEU A 77 -11.26 -4.80 -2.48
C LEU A 77 -10.63 -3.96 -3.59
N LEU A 78 -9.42 -4.35 -4.01
CA LEU A 78 -8.67 -3.65 -5.04
C LEU A 78 -8.55 -4.49 -6.32
N PRO A 79 -9.38 -4.25 -7.35
CA PRO A 79 -9.21 -4.92 -8.63
C PRO A 79 -7.98 -4.35 -9.37
N ALA A 80 -7.05 -5.24 -9.74
CA ALA A 80 -5.87 -4.88 -10.52
C ALA A 80 -5.57 -5.97 -11.58
N SER A 81 -5.49 -5.56 -12.85
CA SER A 81 -5.08 -6.43 -13.96
C SER A 81 -3.56 -6.46 -14.17
N THR A 82 -2.87 -5.46 -13.64
CA THR A 82 -1.41 -5.28 -13.71
C THR A 82 -0.85 -5.47 -12.31
N ALA A 83 0.37 -6.02 -12.22
CA ALA A 83 1.03 -6.18 -10.93
C ALA A 83 1.32 -4.80 -10.30
N LEU A 84 0.92 -4.64 -9.05
CA LEU A 84 1.14 -3.40 -8.30
C LEU A 84 2.64 -3.20 -8.02
N ARG A 85 3.04 -1.97 -7.73
CA ARG A 85 4.41 -1.54 -7.38
C ARG A 85 4.35 -0.49 -6.28
N GLY A 86 5.42 -0.40 -5.49
CA GLY A 86 5.63 0.76 -4.63
C GLY A 86 5.86 2.00 -5.48
N ILE A 87 5.05 3.05 -5.30
CA ILE A 87 5.16 4.32 -6.02
C ILE A 87 5.17 5.44 -4.99
N THR A 88 6.08 6.41 -5.14
CA THR A 88 6.08 7.62 -4.31
C THR A 88 4.83 8.46 -4.58
N ASN A 89 4.55 9.45 -3.73
CA ASN A 89 3.44 10.36 -3.97
C ASN A 89 3.61 11.20 -5.26
N SER A 90 4.86 11.38 -5.72
CA SER A 90 5.18 12.08 -6.96
C SER A 90 5.14 11.19 -8.21
N GLY A 91 4.70 9.93 -8.09
CA GLY A 91 4.58 9.01 -9.22
C GLY A 91 5.87 8.28 -9.62
N VAL A 92 6.91 8.29 -8.79
CA VAL A 92 8.16 7.57 -9.08
C VAL A 92 8.00 6.11 -8.66
N VAL A 93 8.08 5.20 -9.64
CA VAL A 93 8.05 3.75 -9.42
C VAL A 93 9.35 3.31 -8.76
N GLN A 94 9.25 2.64 -7.62
CA GLN A 94 10.37 2.02 -6.93
C GLN A 94 10.58 0.58 -7.41
N GLU A 95 11.77 0.02 -7.21
CA GLU A 95 12.12 -1.32 -7.73
C GLU A 95 11.04 -2.36 -7.41
N ALA A 96 10.78 -3.22 -8.39
CA ALA A 96 9.69 -4.18 -8.33
C ALA A 96 9.87 -5.20 -7.20
N PHE A 97 8.75 -5.69 -6.69
CA PHE A 97 8.67 -6.87 -5.83
C PHE A 97 9.55 -7.99 -6.37
N GLY A 98 10.56 -8.37 -5.58
CA GLY A 98 11.38 -9.56 -5.82
C GLY A 98 10.69 -10.81 -5.31
#